data_AF-A0A842YGX7-F1
#
_entry.id   AF-A0A842YGX7-F1
#
_cell.length_a   1.000
_cell.length_b   1.000
_cell.length_c   1.000
_cell.angle_alpha   90.00
_cell.angle_beta   90.00
_cell.angle_gamma   90.00
#
_symmetry.space_group_name_H-M   'P 1'
#
loop_
_entity.id
_entity.type
_entity.pdbx_description
1 polymer ?
#
loop_
_entity_poly.entity_id
_entity_poly.type
_entity_poly.pdbx_seq_one_letter_code
_entity_poly.pdbx_strand_id
1 'polypeptide(L)' 'MIPDNTGINPEQQSMINIILFYIEELLKVDKGEKATEYFNERQRKTLVKQGVLTRSYGHGGCRLHLTSKTKQ' A
#
# COMPACT_ATOMS: atom_id res chain seq x y z
N MET A 1 -1.54 -2.70 -37.17
CA MET A 1 -0.57 -2.42 -36.09
C MET A 1 -1.38 -1.99 -34.88
N ILE A 2 -1.52 -2.89 -33.91
CA ILE A 2 -2.08 -2.58 -32.59
C ILE A 2 -0.87 -2.21 -31.74
N PRO A 3 -0.83 -1.07 -31.02
CA PRO A 3 0.34 -0.74 -30.23
C PRO A 3 0.43 -1.73 -29.08
N ASP A 4 1.52 -2.49 -29.04
CA ASP A 4 2.01 -3.16 -27.83
C ASP A 4 2.26 -2.09 -26.75
N ASN A 5 1.33 -1.96 -25.82
CA ASN A 5 1.44 -1.12 -24.62
C ASN A 5 0.46 -1.74 -23.61
N THR A 6 0.87 -2.48 -22.58
CA THR A 6 2.07 -2.39 -21.77
C THR A 6 2.28 -3.75 -21.10
N GLY A 7 3.53 -4.22 -21.04
CA GLY A 7 3.94 -5.33 -20.19
C GLY A 7 3.81 -4.97 -18.71
N ILE A 8 2.58 -4.85 -18.22
CA ILE A 8 2.32 -4.73 -16.78
C ILE A 8 2.71 -6.08 -16.22
N ASN A 9 3.81 -6.11 -15.46
CA ASN A 9 4.23 -7.32 -14.76
C ASN A 9 3.05 -7.81 -13.90
N PRO A 10 2.69 -9.11 -13.91
CA PRO A 10 1.63 -9.66 -13.06
C PRO A 10 1.71 -9.20 -11.59
N GLU A 11 2.91 -8.97 -11.08
CA GLU A 11 3.14 -8.42 -9.73
C GLU A 11 2.64 -6.98 -9.58
N GLN A 12 2.82 -6.14 -10.60
CA GLN A 12 2.30 -4.77 -10.61
C GLN A 12 0.77 -4.76 -10.66
N GLN A 13 0.17 -5.64 -11.47
CA GLN A 13 -1.29 -5.77 -11.51
C GLN A 13 -1.85 -6.24 -10.17
N SER A 14 -1.18 -7.20 -9.51
CA SER A 14 -1.56 -7.65 -8.18
C SER A 14 -1.50 -6.53 -7.14
N MET A 15 -0.45 -5.71 -7.18
CA MET A 15 -0.33 -4.54 -6.31
C MET A 15 -1.46 -3.54 -6.54
N ILE A 16 -1.75 -3.19 -7.80
CA ILE A 16 -2.84 -2.27 -8.16
C ILE A 16 -4.18 -2.78 -7.62
N ASN A 17 -4.47 -4.06 -7.80
CA ASN A 17 -5.71 -4.66 -7.31
C ASN A 17 -5.83 -4.57 -5.78
N ILE A 18 -4.72 -4.76 -5.06
CA ILE A 18 -4.68 -4.62 -3.60
C ILE A 18 -4.91 -3.17 -3.18
N ILE A 19 -4.31 -2.21 -3.88
CA ILE A 19 -4.50 -0.78 -3.61
C ILE A 19 -5.96 -0.40 -3.81
N LEU A 20 -6.57 -0.80 -4.92
CA LEU A 20 -7.99 -0.55 -5.21
C LEU A 20 -8.91 -1.17 -4.17
N PHE A 21 -8.59 -2.39 -3.72
CA PHE A 21 -9.38 -3.08 -2.70
C PHE A 21 -9.39 -2.37 -1.34
N TYR A 22 -8.28 -1.74 -0.95
CA TYR A 22 -8.13 -1.06 0.34
C TYR A 22 -8.10 0.47 0.23
N ILE A 23 -8.58 1.04 -0.87
CA ILE A 23 -8.34 2.45 -1.19
C ILE A 23 -8.83 3.41 -0.10
N GLU A 24 -9.99 3.13 0.50
CA GLU A 24 -10.58 3.98 1.54
C GLU A 24 -9.73 3.98 2.82
N GLU A 25 -9.30 2.80 3.29
CA GLU A 25 -8.45 2.66 4.46
C GLU A 25 -7.06 3.24 4.21
N LEU A 26 -6.50 3.03 3.02
CA LEU A 26 -5.21 3.58 2.62
C LEU A 26 -5.23 5.11 2.60
N LEU A 27 -6.32 5.73 2.15
CA LEU A 27 -6.50 7.20 2.19
C LEU A 27 -6.55 7.73 3.63
N LYS A 28 -7.15 7.02 4.58
CA LYS A 28 -7.15 7.41 6.00
C LYS A 28 -5.74 7.34 6.60
N VAL A 29 -5.01 6.27 6.28
CA VAL A 29 -3.60 6.14 6.67
C VAL A 29 -2.74 7.26 6.05
N ASP A 30 -3.03 7.67 4.81
CA ASP A 30 -2.32 8.77 4.17
C ASP A 30 -2.54 10.12 4.86
N LYS A 31 -3.75 10.33 5.39
CA LYS A 31 -4.12 11.51 6.21
C LYS A 31 -3.45 11.51 7.59
N GLY A 32 -2.67 10.48 7.92
CA GLY A 32 -1.92 10.37 9.17
C GLY A 32 -2.60 9.54 10.25
N GLU A 33 -3.71 8.87 9.93
CA GLU A 33 -4.38 7.99 10.87
C GLU A 33 -3.61 6.67 11.07
N LYS A 34 -3.86 6.00 12.21
CA LYS A 34 -3.11 4.79 12.54
C LYS A 34 -3.60 3.60 11.71
N ALA A 35 -2.72 3.01 10.92
CA ALA A 35 -3.00 1.77 10.18
C ALA A 35 -3.50 0.59 11.07
N THR A 36 -3.23 0.61 12.38
CA THR A 36 -3.73 -0.39 13.32
C THR A 36 -5.24 -0.34 13.55
N GLU A 37 -5.88 0.80 13.27
CA GLU A 37 -7.32 0.99 13.41
C GLU A 37 -8.10 0.44 12.20
N TYR A 38 -7.43 0.37 11.04
CA TYR A 38 -8.04 -0.03 9.77
C TYR A 38 -7.63 -1.43 9.30
N PHE A 39 -6.44 -1.89 9.68
CA PHE A 39 -5.89 -3.16 9.24
C PHE A 39 -5.50 -4.02 10.42
N ASN A 40 -5.83 -5.31 10.37
CA ASN A 40 -5.33 -6.29 11.34
C ASN A 40 -3.85 -6.62 11.08
N GLU A 41 -3.20 -7.31 12.02
CA GLU A 41 -1.76 -7.60 11.93
C GLU A 41 -1.37 -8.36 10.66
N ARG A 42 -2.18 -9.35 10.25
CA ARG A 42 -1.95 -10.14 9.04
C ARG A 42 -2.00 -9.25 7.80
N GLN A 43 -3.02 -8.40 7.68
CA GLN A 43 -3.17 -7.45 6.57
C GLN A 43 -2.01 -6.46 6.52
N ARG A 44 -1.62 -5.87 7.66
CA ARG A 44 -0.47 -4.94 7.72
C ARG A 44 0.82 -5.60 7.26
N LYS A 45 1.09 -6.84 7.68
CA LYS A 45 2.27 -7.61 7.22
C LYS A 45 2.23 -7.85 5.72
N THR A 46 1.07 -8.24 5.18
CA THR A 46 0.89 -8.44 3.74
C THR A 46 1.10 -7.14 2.97
N LEU A 47 0.47 -6.04 3.38
CA LEU A 47 0.59 -4.73 2.72
C LEU A 47 2.03 -4.20 2.75
N VAL A 48 2.78 -4.45 3.82
CA VAL A 48 4.22 -4.13 3.88
C VAL A 48 5.02 -5.02 2.94
N LYS A 49 4.76 -6.34 2.93
CA LYS A 49 5.45 -7.28 2.03
C LYS A 49 5.21 -6.94 0.55
N GLN A 50 3.99 -6.52 0.22
CA GLN A 50 3.59 -6.11 -1.11
C GLN A 50 4.09 -4.70 -1.48
N GLY A 51 4.76 -3.98 -0.57
CA GLY A 51 5.29 -2.64 -0.85
C GLY A 51 4.23 -1.53 -0.91
N VAL A 52 3.02 -1.78 -0.41
CA VAL A 52 1.94 -0.79 -0.32
C VAL A 52 2.14 0.12 0.90
N LEU A 53 2.52 -0.48 2.03
CA LEU A 53 2.86 0.23 3.25
C LEU A 53 4.35 0.14 3.54
N THR A 54 4.93 1.20 4.08
CA THR A 54 6.29 1.20 4.65
C THR A 54 6.26 1.48 6.14
N ARG A 55 7.23 0.93 6.87
CA ARG A 55 7.43 1.17 8.29
C ARG A 55 8.36 2.37 8.47
N SER A 56 7.91 3.39 9.18
CA SER A 56 8.80 4.42 9.73
C SER A 56 8.97 4.17 11.23
N TYR A 57 10.21 4.22 11.70
CA TYR A 57 10.55 4.11 13.11
C TYR A 57 10.97 5.49 13.60
N GLY A 58 10.28 6.02 14.61
CA GLY A 58 10.59 7.32 15.20
C GLY A 58 10.47 7.29 16.72
N HIS A 59 10.72 8.45 17.35
CA HIS A 59 10.44 8.63 18.79
C HIS A 59 8.93 8.50 19.01
N GLY A 60 8.49 7.32 19.49
CA GLY A 60 7.07 6.97 19.62
C GLY A 60 6.69 5.61 19.01
N GLY A 61 7.64 4.90 18.39
CA GLY A 61 7.45 3.52 17.91
C GLY A 61 7.40 3.39 16.39
N CYS A 62 6.77 2.31 15.91
CA CYS A 62 6.63 2.00 14.49
C CYS A 62 5.31 2.56 13.95
N ARG A 63 5.38 3.41 12.92
CA ARG A 63 4.21 3.87 12.14
C ARG A 63 4.23 3.27 10.74
N LEU A 64 3.05 3.12 10.16
CA LEU A 64 2.89 2.67 8.78
C LEU A 64 2.41 3.85 7.92
N HIS A 65 3.03 4.00 6.75
CA HIS A 65 2.72 5.04 5.78
C HIS A 65 2.56 4.42 4.40
N LEU A 66 1.80 5.07 3.52
CA LEU A 66 1.80 4.70 2.09
C LEU A 66 3.19 4.89 1.49
N THR A 67 3.61 3.94 0.66
CA THR A 67 4.83 4.13 -0.12
C THR A 67 4.62 5.13 -1.24
N SER A 68 5.71 5.77 -1.71
CA SER A 68 5.64 6.70 -2.84
C SER A 68 5.05 6.09 -4.11
N LYS A 69 5.19 4.76 -4.29
CA LYS A 69 4.62 4.03 -5.43
C LYS A 69 3.11 3.89 -5.36
N THR A 70 2.56 3.83 -4.15
CA THR A 70 1.10 3.75 -3.92
C THR A 70 0.41 5.10 -4.05
N LYS A 71 1.16 6.21 -3.97
CA LYS A 71 0.64 7.57 -4.11
C LYS A 71 0.57 8.08 -5.57
N GLN A 72 1.18 7.35 -6.51
CA GLN A 72 1.16 7.68 -7.94
C GLN A 72 -0.14 7.22 -8.59
#